data_AF-A0A6V7CU35-F1
#
_entry.id   AF-A0A6V7CU35-F1
#
_cell.length_a   1.000
_cell.length_b   1.000
_cell.length_c   1.000
_cell.angle_alpha   90.00
_cell.angle_beta   90.00
_cell.angle_gamma   90.00
#
_symmetry.space_group_name_H-M   'P 1'
#
loop_
_entity.id
_entity.type
_entity.pdbx_description
1 polymer ?
#
loop_
_entity_poly.entity_id
_entity_poly.type
_entity_poly.pdbx_seq_one_letter_code
_entity_poly.pdbx_strand_id
1 'polypeptide(L)'
;MGGKIYKYFSPKVADLVFNNAGVTLKLSLPKDFNDPYELFLTVDYLSDPDALACYEEAIGSIPQNPTTCFSSSPSISPMWAHYGHNAAGFIIEFDEAELKECFPESNFGDVTYQNEPSEGLTDMLYRVCHIGKPRYTYMLRNGAYFAAYFTKAACWSYEMERRMVVQMEHVRASNGLLLMDVPVQCITSIITGARADPEFVESMKMRAKLFSCSFFTMKIGRSTINPYFIDSCRETCVFDGVEISRAAATCNSCGEPVRGGNEECSWCQIDDGLRREAAMKNPYRMLHRFGRLESYIQAMDQITNGIRKSDD
;
A
#
# COMPACT_ATOMS: atom_id res chain seq x y z
N MET A 1 16.57 14.67 -2.00
CA MET A 1 15.61 14.52 -3.11
C MET A 1 14.45 13.75 -2.54
N GLY A 2 13.30 14.40 -2.35
CA GLY A 2 12.09 13.74 -1.84
C GLY A 2 11.43 12.94 -2.96
N GLY A 3 10.97 11.72 -2.65
CA GLY A 3 10.22 10.90 -3.60
C GLY A 3 8.74 11.29 -3.64
N LYS A 4 7.99 10.64 -4.54
CA LYS A 4 6.53 10.70 -4.55
C LYS A 4 5.99 9.67 -3.55
N ILE A 5 4.99 10.08 -2.76
CA ILE A 5 4.35 9.22 -1.77
C ILE A 5 2.83 9.27 -1.92
N TYR A 6 2.18 8.16 -1.65
CA TYR A 6 0.80 7.91 -2.06
C TYR A 6 -0.08 7.60 -0.85
N LYS A 7 -1.21 8.29 -0.71
CA LYS A 7 -2.20 7.95 0.32
C LYS A 7 -3.51 7.49 -0.30
N TYR A 8 -3.97 6.32 0.13
CA TYR A 8 -5.17 5.66 -0.37
C TYR A 8 -6.38 6.06 0.46
N PHE A 9 -7.50 6.29 -0.21
CA PHE A 9 -8.74 6.72 0.39
C PHE A 9 -9.95 5.97 -0.17
N SER A 10 -10.93 5.73 0.71
CA SER A 10 -12.28 5.31 0.32
C SER A 10 -13.02 6.49 -0.32
N PRO A 11 -13.90 6.25 -1.31
CA PRO A 11 -14.67 7.35 -1.92
C PRO A 11 -15.56 8.07 -0.90
N LYS A 12 -15.98 7.38 0.17
CA LYS A 12 -16.86 7.92 1.23
C LYS A 12 -16.26 9.08 2.01
N VAL A 13 -14.94 9.20 2.05
CA VAL A 13 -14.24 10.25 2.82
C VAL A 13 -13.79 11.42 1.94
N ALA A 14 -14.08 11.42 0.64
CA ALA A 14 -13.59 12.44 -0.28
C ALA A 14 -13.95 13.86 0.18
N ASP A 15 -15.19 14.10 0.59
CA ASP A 15 -15.62 15.43 1.04
C ASP A 15 -14.99 15.88 2.37
N LEU A 16 -14.47 14.94 3.16
CA LEU A 16 -13.73 15.24 4.39
C LEU A 16 -12.24 15.46 4.11
N VAL A 17 -11.71 14.80 3.08
CA VAL A 17 -10.29 14.86 2.70
C VAL A 17 -10.01 16.13 1.92
N PHE A 18 -10.87 16.57 1.02
CA PHE A 18 -10.61 17.73 0.20
C PHE A 18 -11.18 19.01 0.80
N ASN A 19 -10.39 20.08 0.79
CA ASN A 19 -10.82 21.42 1.16
C ASN A 19 -10.38 22.44 0.10
N ASN A 20 -10.79 23.72 0.23
CA ASN A 20 -10.48 24.73 -0.79
C ASN A 20 -8.98 25.08 -0.87
N ALA A 21 -8.19 24.79 0.16
CA ALA A 21 -6.77 25.15 0.26
C ALA A 21 -5.82 23.95 0.00
N GLY A 22 -6.36 22.74 -0.16
CA GLY A 22 -5.60 21.51 -0.29
C GLY A 22 -6.38 20.32 0.26
N VAL A 23 -5.73 19.53 1.13
CA VAL A 23 -6.33 18.29 1.66
C VAL A 23 -6.09 18.14 3.16
N THR A 24 -7.02 17.48 3.84
CA THR A 24 -6.94 17.14 5.24
C THR A 24 -6.56 15.67 5.39
N LEU A 25 -5.47 15.42 6.10
CA LEU A 25 -5.00 14.08 6.43
C LEU A 25 -5.39 13.71 7.86
N LYS A 26 -5.95 12.51 8.02
CA LYS A 26 -6.07 11.88 9.33
C LYS A 26 -4.70 11.41 9.82
N LEU A 27 -4.41 11.71 11.07
CA LEU A 27 -3.27 11.25 11.85
C LEU A 27 -3.74 10.24 12.90
N SER A 28 -2.88 9.29 13.22
CA SER A 28 -3.05 8.32 14.29
C SER A 28 -1.93 8.48 15.32
N LEU A 29 -2.20 8.11 16.56
CA LEU A 29 -1.17 8.00 17.59
C LEU A 29 -0.61 6.56 17.57
N PRO A 30 0.64 6.32 18.05
CA PRO A 30 1.21 4.97 18.10
C PRO A 30 0.33 3.93 18.80
N LYS A 31 -0.41 4.32 19.83
CA LYS A 31 -1.39 3.44 20.51
C LYS A 31 -2.58 3.00 19.63
N ASP A 32 -2.82 3.70 18.52
CA ASP A 32 -3.96 3.51 17.61
C ASP A 32 -3.51 2.92 16.25
N PHE A 33 -2.28 2.40 16.16
CA PHE A 33 -1.77 1.75 14.94
C PHE A 33 -2.52 0.46 14.64
N ASN A 34 -2.55 0.08 13.36
CA ASN A 34 -3.37 -1.03 12.87
C ASN A 34 -2.77 -2.40 13.18
N ASP A 35 -1.44 -2.50 13.26
CA ASP A 35 -0.76 -3.71 13.69
C ASP A 35 -0.53 -3.65 15.22
N PRO A 36 -1.22 -4.50 16.01
CA PRO A 36 -1.12 -4.50 17.46
C PRO A 36 0.26 -4.93 17.96
N TYR A 37 1.10 -5.50 17.09
CA TYR A 37 2.43 -5.99 17.43
C TYR A 37 3.55 -4.96 17.19
N GLU A 38 3.27 -3.81 16.56
CA GLU A 38 4.31 -2.83 16.22
C GLU A 38 5.12 -2.36 17.43
N LEU A 39 4.44 -2.15 18.57
CA LEU A 39 5.09 -1.73 19.82
C LEU A 39 5.80 -2.89 20.54
N PHE A 40 5.57 -4.13 20.12
CA PHE A 40 6.21 -5.34 20.65
C PHE A 40 7.49 -5.74 19.89
N LEU A 41 7.80 -5.10 18.75
CA LEU A 41 9.00 -5.41 17.96
C LEU A 41 10.26 -4.69 18.47
N THR A 42 10.15 -3.91 19.54
CA THR A 42 11.24 -3.09 20.07
C THR A 42 12.27 -3.91 20.86
N VAL A 43 11.84 -4.89 21.65
CA VAL A 43 12.71 -5.74 22.49
C VAL A 43 12.14 -7.15 22.59
N ASP A 44 13.02 -8.12 22.81
CA ASP A 44 12.62 -9.49 23.10
C ASP A 44 11.96 -9.61 24.48
N TYR A 45 10.63 -9.77 24.47
CA TYR A 45 9.81 -9.97 25.66
C TYR A 45 10.00 -11.35 26.30
N LEU A 46 10.75 -12.26 25.67
CA LEU A 46 11.19 -13.53 26.27
C LEU A 46 12.51 -13.37 27.05
N SER A 47 13.04 -12.15 27.15
CA SER A 47 14.21 -11.84 27.98
C SER A 47 13.94 -12.06 29.47
N ASP A 48 15.02 -12.18 30.24
CA ASP A 48 14.96 -12.31 31.70
C ASP A 48 14.18 -11.14 32.35
N PRO A 49 13.37 -11.37 33.40
CA PRO A 49 12.57 -10.34 34.06
C PRO A 49 13.35 -9.09 34.49
N ASP A 50 14.62 -9.25 34.88
CA ASP A 50 15.46 -8.11 35.28
C ASP A 50 15.73 -7.17 34.08
N ALA A 51 15.91 -7.73 32.89
CA ALA A 51 16.10 -6.95 31.66
C ALA A 51 14.81 -6.21 31.26
N LEU A 52 13.64 -6.82 31.46
CA LEU A 52 12.36 -6.18 31.17
C LEU A 52 12.06 -5.02 32.13
N ALA A 53 12.35 -5.18 33.42
CA ALA A 53 12.21 -4.10 34.40
C ALA A 53 13.15 -2.93 34.07
N CYS A 54 14.39 -3.23 33.69
CA CYS A 54 15.38 -2.26 33.23
C CYS A 54 14.90 -1.53 31.95
N TYR A 55 14.25 -2.23 31.02
CA TYR A 55 13.67 -1.63 29.82
C TYR A 55 12.51 -0.69 30.17
N GLU A 56 11.57 -1.12 31.02
CA GLU A 56 10.43 -0.32 31.45
C GLU A 56 10.89 1.00 32.10
N GLU A 57 11.88 0.93 33.00
CA GLU A 57 12.44 2.11 33.67
C GLU A 57 13.19 3.03 32.69
N ALA A 58 13.98 2.46 31.76
CA ALA A 58 14.79 3.25 30.84
C ALA A 58 13.96 3.94 29.74
N ILE A 59 12.90 3.30 29.26
CA ILE A 59 12.08 3.78 28.15
C ILE A 59 10.84 4.54 28.63
N GLY A 60 10.21 4.05 29.70
CA GLY A 60 8.90 4.50 30.15
C GLY A 60 7.84 4.35 29.07
N SER A 61 7.02 5.38 28.90
CA SER A 61 6.01 5.43 27.84
C SER A 61 6.60 5.87 26.50
N ILE A 62 6.23 5.18 25.42
CA ILE A 62 6.52 5.60 24.05
C ILE A 62 5.83 6.95 23.78
N PRO A 63 6.53 7.97 23.24
CA PRO A 63 5.93 9.25 22.87
C PRO A 63 4.71 9.03 21.97
N GLN A 64 3.67 9.85 22.14
CA GLN A 64 2.45 9.76 21.34
C GLN A 64 2.39 10.90 20.33
N ASN A 65 3.32 10.91 19.38
CA ASN A 65 3.38 11.92 18.33
C ASN A 65 2.46 11.50 17.17
N PRO A 66 1.62 12.41 16.65
CA PRO A 66 0.73 12.15 15.54
C PRO A 66 1.49 11.68 14.30
N THR A 67 1.02 10.60 13.70
CA THR A 67 1.65 9.96 12.55
C THR A 67 0.65 9.76 11.42
N THR A 68 1.05 10.07 10.19
CA THR A 68 0.31 9.68 8.97
C THR A 68 1.16 8.73 8.15
N CYS A 69 0.50 7.71 7.60
CA CYS A 69 1.13 6.68 6.80
C CYS A 69 0.80 6.90 5.31
N PHE A 70 1.81 6.69 4.48
CA PHE A 70 1.75 6.70 3.02
C PHE A 70 2.32 5.38 2.51
N SER A 71 2.11 5.09 1.24
CA SER A 71 2.81 4.05 0.49
C SER A 71 3.79 4.70 -0.48
N SER A 72 4.90 4.04 -0.77
CA SER A 72 5.81 4.47 -1.85
C SER A 72 5.32 4.07 -3.25
N SER A 73 4.19 3.33 -3.37
CA SER A 73 3.68 2.90 -4.68
C SER A 73 2.16 3.04 -4.80
N PRO A 74 1.65 3.52 -5.97
CA PRO A 74 0.22 3.57 -6.28
C PRO A 74 -0.30 2.25 -6.88
N SER A 75 0.56 1.26 -7.07
CA SER A 75 0.28 0.05 -7.88
C SER A 75 0.14 -1.21 -7.05
N ILE A 76 -0.16 -1.09 -5.76
CA ILE A 76 -0.22 -2.21 -4.82
C ILE A 76 -1.66 -2.75 -4.74
N SER A 77 -1.92 -3.92 -5.35
CA SER A 77 -3.26 -4.51 -5.43
C SER A 77 -3.95 -4.73 -4.06
N PRO A 78 -3.28 -5.26 -3.02
CA PRO A 78 -3.86 -5.33 -1.67
C PRO A 78 -4.27 -3.97 -1.10
N MET A 79 -3.48 -2.91 -1.32
CA MET A 79 -3.80 -1.56 -0.84
C MET A 79 -5.08 -1.02 -1.48
N TRP A 80 -5.25 -1.24 -2.79
CA TRP A 80 -6.50 -0.92 -3.49
C TRP A 80 -7.70 -1.72 -3.00
N ALA A 81 -7.50 -2.98 -2.61
CA ALA A 81 -8.56 -3.81 -2.06
C ALA A 81 -9.04 -3.28 -0.70
N HIS A 82 -8.10 -3.04 0.23
CA HIS A 82 -8.40 -2.66 1.61
C HIS A 82 -8.69 -1.17 1.76
N TYR A 83 -7.73 -0.31 1.45
CA TYR A 83 -7.82 1.14 1.67
C TYR A 83 -8.50 1.86 0.49
N GLY A 84 -8.30 1.35 -0.73
CA GLY A 84 -8.95 1.85 -1.94
C GLY A 84 -10.38 1.32 -2.17
N HIS A 85 -11.01 0.73 -1.15
CA HIS A 85 -12.39 0.22 -1.20
C HIS A 85 -12.68 -0.66 -2.43
N ASN A 86 -11.96 -1.78 -2.58
CA ASN A 86 -12.08 -2.68 -3.72
C ASN A 86 -11.88 -1.99 -5.09
N ALA A 87 -10.86 -1.14 -5.18
CA ALA A 87 -10.54 -0.33 -6.36
C ALA A 87 -11.63 0.68 -6.78
N ALA A 88 -12.55 1.06 -5.89
CA ALA A 88 -13.53 2.13 -6.13
C ALA A 88 -13.14 3.49 -5.53
N GLY A 89 -12.07 3.52 -4.73
CA GLY A 89 -11.54 4.71 -4.09
C GLY A 89 -10.58 5.52 -4.95
N PHE A 90 -9.73 6.29 -4.29
CA PHE A 90 -8.78 7.18 -4.92
C PHE A 90 -7.47 7.26 -4.13
N ILE A 91 -6.44 7.76 -4.78
CA ILE A 91 -5.14 8.08 -4.20
C ILE A 91 -4.87 9.56 -4.40
N ILE A 92 -4.23 10.17 -3.41
CA ILE A 92 -3.55 11.45 -3.59
C ILE A 92 -2.04 11.19 -3.51
N GLU A 93 -1.32 11.65 -4.53
CA GLU A 93 0.13 11.66 -4.58
C GLU A 93 0.66 12.98 -4.05
N PHE A 94 1.67 12.90 -3.19
CA PHE A 94 2.33 14.04 -2.58
C PHE A 94 3.80 14.07 -2.95
N ASP A 95 4.35 15.28 -3.01
CA ASP A 95 5.79 15.52 -3.04
C ASP A 95 6.35 15.57 -1.61
N GLU A 96 7.26 14.66 -1.27
CA GLU A 96 7.87 14.61 0.07
C GLU A 96 8.72 15.86 0.36
N ALA A 97 9.36 16.46 -0.65
CA ALA A 97 10.16 17.67 -0.45
C ALA A 97 9.27 18.86 -0.10
N GLU A 98 8.17 19.06 -0.83
CA GLU A 98 7.19 20.12 -0.55
C GLU A 98 6.53 19.95 0.81
N LEU A 99 6.20 18.70 1.20
CA LEU A 99 5.69 18.41 2.54
C LEU A 99 6.71 18.78 3.62
N LYS A 100 7.98 18.44 3.41
CA LYS A 100 9.05 18.78 4.36
C LYS A 100 9.28 20.28 4.47
N GLU A 101 9.14 21.02 3.38
CA GLU A 101 9.22 22.49 3.42
C GLU A 101 8.03 23.11 4.19
N CYS A 102 6.82 22.56 4.03
CA CYS A 102 5.65 23.02 4.77
C CYS A 102 5.67 22.63 6.25
N PHE A 103 6.30 21.50 6.57
CA PHE A 103 6.36 20.91 7.91
C PHE A 103 7.81 20.54 8.27
N PRO A 104 8.70 21.54 8.50
CA PRO A 104 10.14 21.29 8.66
C PRO A 104 10.50 20.44 9.90
N GLU A 105 9.68 20.50 10.95
CA GLU A 105 9.85 19.73 12.18
C GLU A 105 9.29 18.30 12.09
N SER A 106 8.73 17.93 10.94
CA SER A 106 8.23 16.57 10.71
C SER A 106 9.37 15.61 10.33
N ASN A 107 9.22 14.35 10.75
CA ASN A 107 10.18 13.30 10.43
C ASN A 107 9.57 12.28 9.47
N PHE A 108 10.28 11.98 8.39
CA PHE A 108 9.91 10.97 7.41
C PHE A 108 10.80 9.75 7.54
N GLY A 109 10.22 8.56 7.43
CA GLY A 109 10.99 7.32 7.48
C GLY A 109 10.27 6.14 6.83
N ASP A 110 11.06 5.24 6.27
CA ASP A 110 10.59 3.96 5.75
C ASP A 110 10.35 3.03 6.92
N VAL A 111 9.27 2.26 6.84
CA VAL A 111 9.01 1.21 7.81
C VAL A 111 9.93 0.02 7.51
N THR A 112 10.67 -0.40 8.53
CA THR A 112 11.45 -1.63 8.53
C THR A 112 10.54 -2.80 8.89
N TYR A 113 10.55 -3.82 8.04
CA TYR A 113 9.68 -4.98 8.18
C TYR A 113 10.43 -6.15 8.79
N GLN A 114 9.98 -6.63 9.95
CA GLN A 114 10.62 -7.70 10.69
C GLN A 114 9.60 -8.51 11.50
N ASN A 115 9.87 -9.78 11.76
CA ASN A 115 9.01 -10.62 12.60
C ASN A 115 9.56 -10.82 14.02
N GLU A 116 10.84 -10.48 14.20
CA GLU A 116 11.56 -10.64 15.46
C GLU A 116 12.02 -9.27 15.97
N PRO A 117 12.25 -9.13 17.28
CA PRO A 117 12.85 -7.95 17.86
C PRO A 117 14.23 -7.63 17.29
N SER A 118 14.65 -6.36 17.36
CA SER A 118 15.97 -5.96 16.89
C SER A 118 17.08 -6.50 17.83
N GLU A 119 17.94 -7.39 17.32
CA GLU A 119 19.12 -7.89 18.05
C GLU A 119 19.98 -6.74 18.60
N GLY A 120 20.13 -5.66 17.83
CA GLY A 120 20.89 -4.48 18.25
C GLY A 120 20.29 -3.74 19.45
N LEU A 121 18.95 -3.70 19.57
CA LEU A 121 18.28 -3.11 20.74
C LEU A 121 18.38 -4.03 21.96
N THR A 122 18.28 -5.33 21.76
CA THR A 122 18.48 -6.33 22.83
C THR A 122 19.89 -6.23 23.42
N ASP A 123 20.93 -6.21 22.58
CA ASP A 123 22.31 -5.99 23.02
C ASP A 123 22.48 -4.67 23.79
N MET A 124 21.79 -3.62 23.34
CA MET A 124 21.85 -2.32 23.97
C MET A 124 21.15 -2.31 25.34
N LEU A 125 20.04 -3.03 25.47
CA LEU A 125 19.36 -3.24 26.74
C LEU A 125 20.29 -3.90 27.76
N TYR A 126 20.94 -5.01 27.40
CA TYR A 126 21.91 -5.67 28.29
C TYR A 126 23.06 -4.73 28.70
N ARG A 127 23.52 -3.85 27.81
CA ARG A 127 24.52 -2.83 28.16
C ARG A 127 23.98 -1.79 29.13
N VAL A 128 22.71 -1.39 29.02
CA VAL A 128 22.08 -0.50 29.99
C VAL A 128 22.02 -1.18 31.36
N CYS A 129 21.53 -2.42 31.43
CA CYS A 129 21.30 -3.10 32.69
C CYS A 129 22.60 -3.52 33.41
N HIS A 130 23.63 -3.96 32.67
CA HIS A 130 24.88 -4.44 33.28
C HIS A 130 26.00 -3.39 33.34
N ILE A 131 26.08 -2.46 32.38
CA ILE A 131 27.16 -1.46 32.34
C ILE A 131 26.71 -0.12 32.95
N GLY A 132 25.43 0.24 32.84
CA GLY A 132 24.85 1.41 33.55
C GLY A 132 25.37 2.78 33.10
N LYS A 133 26.00 2.90 31.93
CA LYS A 133 26.48 4.21 31.42
C LYS A 133 25.35 5.01 30.77
N PRO A 134 25.18 6.31 31.09
CA PRO A 134 24.09 7.14 30.55
C PRO A 134 23.97 7.15 29.02
N ARG A 135 25.10 7.05 28.31
CA ARG A 135 25.11 6.98 26.83
C ARG A 135 24.34 5.78 26.28
N TYR A 136 24.36 4.63 26.98
CA TYR A 136 23.64 3.43 26.52
C TYR A 136 22.15 3.61 26.71
N THR A 137 21.72 4.21 27.83
CA THR A 137 20.31 4.56 28.06
C THR A 137 19.80 5.52 27.00
N TYR A 138 20.59 6.55 26.65
CA TYR A 138 20.26 7.47 25.57
C TYR A 138 20.10 6.77 24.22
N MET A 139 21.05 5.90 23.86
CA MET A 139 21.00 5.15 22.61
C MET A 139 19.80 4.17 22.57
N LEU A 140 19.55 3.46 23.68
CA LEU A 140 18.44 2.50 23.79
C LEU A 140 17.12 3.23 23.62
N ARG A 141 16.96 4.37 24.31
CA ARG A 141 15.76 5.19 24.24
C ARG A 141 15.48 5.69 22.83
N ASN A 142 16.49 6.23 22.15
CA ASN A 142 16.34 6.70 20.78
C ASN A 142 16.03 5.55 19.81
N GLY A 143 16.70 4.41 19.99
CA GLY A 143 16.48 3.22 19.17
C GLY A 143 15.09 2.61 19.35
N ALA A 144 14.62 2.49 20.61
CA ALA A 144 13.29 2.01 20.93
C ALA A 144 12.20 2.94 20.39
N TYR A 145 12.40 4.25 20.51
CA TYR A 145 11.47 5.23 19.93
C TYR A 145 11.46 5.11 18.42
N PHE A 146 12.63 5.09 17.75
CA PHE A 146 12.67 4.90 16.30
C PHE A 146 11.96 3.62 15.86
N ALA A 147 12.23 2.49 16.51
CA ALA A 147 11.57 1.22 16.21
C ALA A 147 10.05 1.32 16.39
N ALA A 148 9.56 1.87 17.49
CA ALA A 148 8.11 2.02 17.72
C ALA A 148 7.38 2.82 16.63
N TYR A 149 8.05 3.76 15.96
CA TYR A 149 7.46 4.51 14.85
C TYR A 149 7.72 3.87 13.49
N PHE A 150 8.81 3.14 13.30
CA PHE A 150 9.29 2.71 11.97
C PHE A 150 9.57 1.22 11.87
N THR A 151 9.00 0.37 12.72
CA THR A 151 9.00 -1.10 12.54
C THR A 151 7.61 -1.68 12.51
N LYS A 152 7.41 -2.70 11.67
CA LYS A 152 6.13 -3.40 11.50
C LYS A 152 6.35 -4.87 11.17
N ALA A 153 5.35 -5.72 11.45
CA ALA A 153 5.47 -7.14 11.15
C ALA A 153 5.70 -7.39 9.65
N ALA A 154 6.53 -8.38 9.29
CA ALA A 154 6.96 -8.57 7.90
C ALA A 154 5.82 -8.95 6.95
N CYS A 155 4.73 -9.51 7.47
CA CYS A 155 3.52 -9.78 6.70
C CYS A 155 2.87 -8.51 6.11
N TRP A 156 3.17 -7.32 6.64
CA TRP A 156 2.70 -6.03 6.13
C TRP A 156 3.66 -5.38 5.12
N SER A 157 4.77 -6.03 4.76
CA SER A 157 5.79 -5.47 3.84
C SER A 157 5.24 -5.04 2.48
N TYR A 158 4.12 -5.61 2.05
CA TYR A 158 3.45 -5.21 0.82
C TYR A 158 2.91 -3.77 0.87
N GLU A 159 2.70 -3.15 2.04
CA GLU A 159 2.20 -1.77 2.13
C GLU A 159 3.24 -0.75 1.62
N MET A 160 4.53 -1.12 1.63
CA MET A 160 5.66 -0.24 1.30
C MET A 160 5.54 1.12 2.01
N GLU A 161 5.38 1.05 3.32
CA GLU A 161 4.90 2.14 4.16
C GLU A 161 6.00 3.18 4.40
N ARG A 162 5.65 4.44 4.13
CA ARG A 162 6.44 5.63 4.47
C ARG A 162 5.65 6.43 5.51
N ARG A 163 6.22 6.67 6.68
CA ARG A 163 5.56 7.39 7.78
C ARG A 163 6.07 8.81 7.88
N MET A 164 5.16 9.72 8.17
CA MET A 164 5.45 11.10 8.56
C MET A 164 4.97 11.31 10.00
N VAL A 165 5.90 11.59 10.90
CA VAL A 165 5.65 11.94 12.30
C VAL A 165 5.63 13.45 12.42
N VAL A 166 4.56 14.00 12.99
CA VAL A 166 4.27 15.44 13.01
C VAL A 166 4.23 15.95 14.45
N GLN A 167 4.67 17.19 14.65
CA GLN A 167 4.50 17.88 15.94
C GLN A 167 3.04 18.25 16.17
N MET A 168 2.59 18.24 17.44
CA MET A 168 1.21 18.56 17.82
C MET A 168 0.75 19.96 17.38
N GLU A 169 1.68 20.90 17.19
CA GLU A 169 1.40 22.28 16.78
C GLU A 169 0.75 22.38 15.39
N HIS A 170 1.01 21.42 14.50
CA HIS A 170 0.43 21.37 13.16
C HIS A 170 -0.86 20.53 13.11
N VAL A 171 -1.35 20.08 14.26
CA VAL A 171 -2.45 19.12 14.37
C VAL A 171 -3.66 19.78 15.01
N ARG A 172 -4.80 19.68 14.33
CA ARG A 172 -6.10 20.07 14.88
C ARG A 172 -6.89 18.84 15.30
N ALA A 173 -7.46 18.90 16.50
CA ALA A 173 -8.40 17.88 16.97
C ALA A 173 -9.82 18.25 16.54
N SER A 174 -10.56 17.32 15.95
CA SER A 174 -11.98 17.49 15.61
C SER A 174 -12.72 16.17 15.72
N ASN A 175 -13.82 16.13 16.48
CA ASN A 175 -14.63 14.92 16.69
C ASN A 175 -13.82 13.70 17.14
N GLY A 176 -12.81 13.89 18.00
CA GLY A 176 -11.92 12.82 18.46
C GLY A 176 -10.90 12.34 17.43
N LEU A 177 -10.81 12.99 16.26
CA LEU A 177 -9.81 12.72 15.23
C LEU A 177 -8.69 13.76 15.28
N LEU A 178 -7.47 13.32 15.03
CA LEU A 178 -6.33 14.19 14.79
C LEU A 178 -6.19 14.42 13.30
N LEU A 179 -6.18 15.69 12.90
CA LEU A 179 -6.22 16.10 11.50
C LEU A 179 -5.10 17.10 11.23
N MET A 180 -4.53 17.04 10.04
CA MET A 180 -3.54 17.99 9.54
C MET A 180 -3.94 18.45 8.16
N ASP A 181 -3.96 19.76 7.93
CA ASP A 181 -4.28 20.35 6.64
C ASP A 181 -2.99 20.56 5.84
N VAL A 182 -2.92 19.88 4.70
CA VAL A 182 -1.81 19.90 3.75
C VAL A 182 -2.16 20.85 2.61
N PRO A 183 -1.30 21.83 2.29
CA PRO A 183 -1.56 22.79 1.23
C PRO A 183 -1.52 22.13 -0.16
N VAL A 184 -2.22 22.74 -1.11
CA VAL A 184 -2.32 22.26 -2.49
C VAL A 184 -0.97 22.06 -3.19
N GLN A 185 0.04 22.88 -2.85
CA GLN A 185 1.38 22.81 -3.43
C GLN A 185 2.08 21.46 -3.19
N CYS A 186 1.72 20.75 -2.12
CA CYS A 186 2.29 19.43 -1.83
C CYS A 186 1.67 18.31 -2.69
N ILE A 187 0.58 18.58 -3.41
CA ILE A 187 -0.19 17.57 -4.14
C ILE A 187 0.24 17.57 -5.61
N THR A 188 0.70 16.42 -6.10
CA THR A 188 1.19 16.32 -7.48
C THR A 188 0.26 15.55 -8.40
N SER A 189 -0.51 14.61 -7.88
CA SER A 189 -1.55 13.96 -8.67
C SER A 189 -2.70 13.39 -7.85
N ILE A 190 -3.84 13.20 -8.52
CA ILE A 190 -5.01 12.47 -8.02
C ILE A 190 -5.24 11.27 -8.93
N ILE A 191 -5.36 10.08 -8.34
CA ILE A 191 -5.54 8.82 -9.06
C ILE A 191 -6.85 8.18 -8.63
N THR A 192 -7.72 7.85 -9.57
CA THR A 192 -8.99 7.14 -9.29
C THR A 192 -8.87 5.65 -9.53
N GLY A 193 -9.61 4.85 -8.76
CA GLY A 193 -9.62 3.40 -8.90
C GLY A 193 -10.38 2.89 -10.13
N ALA A 194 -10.07 1.66 -10.56
CA ALA A 194 -10.65 1.06 -11.76
C ALA A 194 -12.17 0.79 -11.69
N ARG A 195 -12.73 0.74 -10.49
CA ARG A 195 -14.16 0.53 -10.21
C ARG A 195 -14.84 1.79 -9.64
N ALA A 196 -14.17 2.94 -9.71
CA ALA A 196 -14.75 4.20 -9.29
C ALA A 196 -15.96 4.56 -10.17
N ASP A 197 -16.99 5.14 -9.56
CA ASP A 197 -18.18 5.62 -10.27
C ASP A 197 -17.79 6.72 -11.28
N PRO A 198 -18.28 6.70 -12.53
CA PRO A 198 -18.07 7.79 -13.49
C PRO A 198 -18.33 9.20 -12.95
N GLU A 199 -19.37 9.40 -12.13
CA GLU A 199 -19.66 10.71 -11.53
C GLU A 199 -18.56 11.13 -10.54
N PHE A 200 -18.08 10.16 -9.75
CA PHE A 200 -16.99 10.37 -8.81
C PHE A 200 -15.66 10.66 -9.54
N VAL A 201 -15.40 9.96 -10.65
CA VAL A 201 -14.21 10.18 -11.49
C VAL A 201 -14.20 11.61 -12.04
N GLU A 202 -15.34 12.10 -12.54
CA GLU A 202 -15.42 13.48 -13.03
C GLU A 202 -15.26 14.51 -11.91
N SER A 203 -15.85 14.25 -10.72
CA SER A 203 -15.62 15.05 -9.51
C SER A 203 -14.12 15.16 -9.16
N MET A 204 -13.40 14.04 -9.14
CA MET A 204 -11.96 14.03 -8.86
C MET A 204 -11.15 14.75 -9.96
N LYS A 205 -11.57 14.62 -11.22
CA LYS A 205 -10.95 15.34 -12.35
C LYS A 205 -11.13 16.85 -12.25
N MET A 206 -12.31 17.31 -11.81
CA MET A 206 -12.54 18.73 -11.54
C MET A 206 -11.66 19.23 -10.39
N ARG A 207 -11.49 18.44 -9.32
CA ARG A 207 -10.58 18.77 -8.21
C ARG A 207 -9.12 18.83 -8.66
N ALA A 208 -8.67 17.89 -9.48
CA ALA A 208 -7.31 17.91 -10.03
C ALA A 208 -7.03 19.19 -10.84
N LYS A 209 -8.01 19.63 -11.65
CA LYS A 209 -7.92 20.92 -12.37
C LYS A 209 -7.86 22.12 -11.42
N LEU A 210 -8.69 22.13 -10.38
CA LEU A 210 -8.68 23.20 -9.37
C LEU A 210 -7.32 23.29 -8.67
N PHE A 211 -6.71 22.15 -8.37
CA PHE A 211 -5.41 22.06 -7.72
C PHE A 211 -4.23 22.20 -8.67
N SER A 212 -4.49 22.30 -9.99
CA SER A 212 -3.45 22.31 -11.02
C SER A 212 -2.49 21.12 -10.95
N CYS A 213 -3.01 19.94 -10.55
CA CYS A 213 -2.24 18.70 -10.43
C CYS A 213 -2.63 17.68 -11.51
N SER A 214 -1.80 16.65 -11.68
CA SER A 214 -2.05 15.58 -12.65
C SER A 214 -3.24 14.71 -12.24
N PHE A 215 -3.91 14.11 -13.23
CA PHE A 215 -5.04 13.21 -13.01
C PHE A 215 -4.82 11.89 -13.72
N PHE A 216 -5.04 10.79 -13.01
CA PHE A 216 -4.93 9.45 -13.54
C PHE A 216 -6.14 8.59 -13.18
N THR A 217 -6.45 7.62 -14.04
CA THR A 217 -7.42 6.56 -13.77
C THR A 217 -6.72 5.22 -13.82
N MET A 218 -6.76 4.48 -12.71
CA MET A 218 -6.24 3.12 -12.65
C MET A 218 -7.06 2.17 -13.53
N LYS A 219 -6.38 1.26 -14.22
CA LYS A 219 -6.97 0.12 -14.94
C LYS A 219 -6.30 -1.17 -14.49
N ILE A 220 -7.11 -2.22 -14.40
CA ILE A 220 -6.66 -3.56 -14.07
C ILE A 220 -6.22 -4.23 -15.37
N GLY A 221 -4.93 -4.58 -15.45
CA GLY A 221 -4.38 -5.34 -16.57
C GLY A 221 -4.98 -6.74 -16.66
N ARG A 222 -5.05 -7.27 -17.89
CA ARG A 222 -5.37 -8.69 -18.16
C ARG A 222 -4.12 -9.53 -18.32
N SER A 223 -3.02 -8.89 -18.69
CA SER A 223 -1.74 -9.49 -19.05
C SER A 223 -0.73 -9.40 -17.92
N THR A 224 -0.88 -8.42 -17.01
CA THR A 224 0.01 -8.21 -15.87
C THR A 224 -0.76 -8.09 -14.56
N ILE A 225 -0.14 -8.52 -13.46
CA ILE A 225 -0.68 -8.37 -12.10
C ILE A 225 -0.67 -6.91 -11.63
N ASN A 226 0.28 -6.11 -12.13
CA ASN A 226 0.36 -4.70 -11.81
C ASN A 226 -0.68 -3.92 -12.61
N PRO A 227 -1.44 -3.02 -11.97
CA PRO A 227 -2.31 -2.11 -12.69
C PRO A 227 -1.49 -1.14 -13.55
N TYR A 228 -2.17 -0.55 -14.53
CA TYR A 228 -1.66 0.55 -15.33
C TYR A 228 -2.59 1.76 -15.18
N PHE A 229 -2.15 2.92 -15.65
CA PHE A 229 -2.87 4.18 -15.46
C PHE A 229 -3.19 4.81 -16.81
N ILE A 230 -4.28 5.56 -16.86
CA ILE A 230 -4.65 6.39 -18.01
C ILE A 230 -4.64 7.84 -17.57
N ASP A 231 -3.88 8.68 -18.27
CA ASP A 231 -3.81 10.11 -17.99
C ASP A 231 -5.02 10.90 -18.53
N SER A 232 -5.01 12.22 -18.33
CA SER A 232 -6.06 13.13 -18.83
C SER A 232 -6.11 13.21 -20.37
N CYS A 233 -5.02 12.89 -21.05
CA CYS A 233 -4.86 12.84 -22.50
C CYS A 233 -5.25 11.47 -23.10
N ARG A 234 -5.68 10.52 -22.26
CA ARG A 234 -5.98 9.11 -22.62
C ARG A 234 -4.77 8.31 -23.05
N GLU A 235 -3.57 8.73 -22.64
CA GLU A 235 -2.36 7.95 -22.82
C GLU A 235 -2.20 6.95 -21.69
N THR A 236 -1.52 5.84 -21.99
CA THR A 236 -1.27 4.78 -21.02
C THR A 236 0.05 5.01 -20.30
N CYS A 237 0.00 4.96 -18.98
CA CYS A 237 1.13 5.15 -18.09
C CYS A 237 1.33 3.92 -17.21
N VAL A 238 2.57 3.72 -16.77
CA VAL A 238 2.98 2.65 -15.85
C VAL A 238 3.78 3.26 -14.71
N PHE A 239 3.72 2.63 -13.55
CA PHE A 239 4.59 3.00 -12.44
C PHE A 239 5.91 2.22 -12.55
N ASP A 240 7.03 2.93 -12.65
CA ASP A 240 8.36 2.32 -12.82
C ASP A 240 9.09 2.00 -11.50
N GLY A 241 8.45 2.30 -10.37
CA GLY A 241 9.02 2.16 -9.03
C GLY A 241 9.35 3.49 -8.37
N VAL A 242 9.41 4.58 -9.15
CA VAL A 242 9.70 5.93 -8.67
C VAL A 242 8.59 6.89 -9.04
N GLU A 243 8.13 6.87 -10.29
CA GLU A 243 7.09 7.76 -10.78
C GLU A 243 6.16 7.07 -11.78
N ILE A 244 5.05 7.75 -12.10
CA ILE A 244 4.13 7.33 -13.15
C ILE A 244 4.61 7.94 -14.46
N SER A 245 5.12 7.11 -15.35
CA SER A 245 5.68 7.51 -16.65
C SER A 245 4.90 6.88 -17.81
N ARG A 246 5.02 7.46 -19.01
CA ARG A 246 4.34 6.96 -20.22
C ARG A 246 4.85 5.56 -20.56
N ALA A 247 3.92 4.65 -20.89
CA ALA A 247 4.28 3.31 -21.29
C ALA A 247 5.09 3.33 -22.60
N ALA A 248 6.17 2.55 -22.67
CA ALA A 248 7.04 2.48 -23.85
C ALA A 248 6.31 1.92 -25.09
N ALA A 249 5.35 1.02 -24.88
CA ALA A 249 4.52 0.46 -25.93
C ALA A 249 3.15 0.08 -25.36
N THR A 250 2.10 0.23 -26.18
CA THR A 250 0.71 -0.03 -25.82
C THR A 250 0.05 -0.90 -26.87
N CYS A 251 -0.88 -1.76 -26.46
CA CYS A 251 -1.68 -2.55 -27.38
C CYS A 251 -2.62 -1.66 -28.20
N ASN A 252 -2.60 -1.83 -29.53
CA ASN A 252 -3.46 -1.08 -30.46
C ASN A 252 -4.97 -1.31 -30.22
N SER A 253 -5.34 -2.48 -29.68
CA SER A 253 -6.73 -2.89 -29.51
C SER A 253 -7.32 -2.50 -28.15
N CYS A 254 -6.59 -2.69 -27.04
CA CYS A 254 -7.11 -2.46 -25.68
C CYS A 254 -6.39 -1.36 -24.90
N GLY A 255 -5.29 -0.81 -25.43
CA GLY A 255 -4.46 0.19 -24.75
C GLY A 255 -3.63 -0.35 -23.58
N GLU A 256 -3.64 -1.66 -23.31
CA GLU A 256 -2.81 -2.23 -22.24
C GLU A 256 -1.31 -2.10 -22.56
N PRO A 257 -0.44 -1.81 -21.59
CA PRO A 257 1.01 -1.78 -21.83
C PRO A 257 1.51 -3.15 -22.31
N VAL A 258 2.32 -3.15 -23.36
CA VAL A 258 2.89 -4.37 -23.96
C VAL A 258 4.40 -4.42 -23.78
N ARG A 259 4.95 -5.62 -23.59
CA ARG A 259 6.40 -5.83 -23.58
C ARG A 259 6.90 -5.72 -25.03
N GLY A 260 7.98 -4.96 -25.22
CA GLY A 260 8.45 -4.48 -26.52
C GLY A 260 8.51 -5.56 -27.62
N GLY A 261 8.07 -5.18 -28.82
CA GLY A 261 8.11 -6.00 -30.04
C GLY A 261 6.74 -6.42 -30.58
N ASN A 262 5.66 -6.32 -29.79
CA ASN A 262 4.31 -6.70 -30.22
C ASN A 262 3.38 -5.48 -30.35
N GLU A 263 2.55 -5.45 -31.40
CA GLU A 263 1.51 -4.42 -31.62
C GLU A 263 0.26 -4.66 -30.76
N GLU A 264 0.06 -5.90 -30.29
CA GLU A 264 -1.07 -6.32 -29.48
C GLU A 264 -0.66 -7.13 -28.25
N CYS A 265 -1.45 -7.06 -27.17
CA CYS A 265 -1.25 -7.92 -26.00
C CYS A 265 -1.66 -9.37 -26.29
N SER A 266 -1.18 -10.31 -25.48
CA SER A 266 -1.42 -11.75 -25.68
C SER A 266 -2.89 -12.13 -25.78
N TRP A 267 -3.79 -11.36 -25.14
CA TRP A 267 -5.23 -11.58 -25.23
C TRP A 267 -5.86 -11.02 -26.52
N CYS A 268 -5.36 -9.89 -27.02
CA CYS A 268 -5.84 -9.28 -28.26
C CYS A 268 -5.35 -10.02 -29.51
N GLN A 269 -4.18 -10.65 -29.43
CA GLN A 269 -3.65 -11.54 -30.47
C GLN A 269 -4.52 -12.78 -30.73
N ILE A 270 -5.50 -13.09 -29.86
CA ILE A 270 -6.38 -14.24 -30.04
C ILE A 270 -7.36 -13.97 -31.20
N ASP A 271 -7.09 -14.58 -32.34
CA ASP A 271 -7.96 -14.58 -33.51
C ASP A 271 -8.96 -15.75 -33.52
N ASP A 272 -9.85 -15.75 -34.52
CA ASP A 272 -10.86 -16.80 -34.68
C ASP A 272 -10.31 -18.16 -35.11
N GLY A 273 -9.10 -18.20 -35.68
CA GLY A 273 -8.38 -19.43 -35.97
C GLY A 273 -7.94 -20.13 -34.69
N LEU A 274 -7.25 -19.40 -33.81
CA LEU A 274 -6.81 -19.85 -32.49
C LEU A 274 -8.00 -20.29 -31.62
N ARG A 275 -9.10 -19.52 -31.63
CA ARG A 275 -10.33 -19.91 -30.92
C ARG A 275 -10.90 -21.23 -31.43
N ARG A 276 -10.95 -21.42 -32.75
CA ARG A 276 -11.44 -22.67 -33.37
C ARG A 276 -10.53 -23.84 -33.05
N GLU A 277 -9.22 -23.66 -33.14
CA GLU A 277 -8.24 -24.70 -32.81
C GLU A 277 -8.32 -25.13 -31.35
N ALA A 278 -8.33 -24.17 -30.42
CA ALA A 278 -8.52 -24.43 -28.99
C ALA A 278 -9.86 -25.13 -28.71
N ALA A 279 -10.94 -24.74 -29.41
CA ALA A 279 -12.23 -25.39 -29.32
C ALA A 279 -12.24 -26.84 -29.82
N MET A 280 -11.51 -27.14 -30.90
CA MET A 280 -11.37 -28.49 -31.46
C MET A 280 -10.53 -29.40 -30.55
N LYS A 281 -9.48 -28.85 -29.93
CA LYS A 281 -8.60 -29.56 -29.01
C LYS A 281 -9.15 -29.68 -27.58
N ASN A 282 -10.30 -29.08 -27.28
CA ASN A 282 -10.88 -29.10 -25.93
C ASN A 282 -11.52 -30.47 -25.62
N PRO A 283 -10.95 -31.27 -24.70
CA PRO A 283 -11.44 -32.63 -24.44
C PRO A 283 -12.84 -32.64 -23.82
N TYR A 284 -13.22 -31.63 -23.04
CA TYR A 284 -14.57 -31.54 -22.47
C TYR A 284 -15.61 -31.26 -23.55
N ARG A 285 -15.29 -30.43 -24.56
CA ARG A 285 -16.17 -30.26 -25.72
C ARG A 285 -16.31 -31.56 -26.52
N MET A 286 -15.24 -32.34 -26.66
CA MET A 286 -15.30 -33.65 -27.31
C MET A 286 -16.20 -34.63 -26.53
N LEU A 287 -15.97 -34.79 -25.22
CA LEU A 287 -16.78 -35.65 -24.35
C LEU A 287 -18.25 -35.24 -24.32
N HIS A 288 -18.53 -33.93 -24.31
CA HIS A 288 -19.89 -33.40 -24.37
C HIS A 288 -20.59 -33.81 -25.67
N ARG A 289 -19.91 -33.74 -26.82
CA ARG A 289 -20.47 -34.19 -28.12
C ARG A 289 -20.84 -35.67 -28.13
N PHE A 290 -20.11 -36.51 -27.38
CA PHE A 290 -20.43 -37.93 -27.23
C PHE A 290 -21.42 -38.22 -26.10
N GLY A 291 -21.95 -37.21 -25.40
CA GLY A 291 -22.88 -37.37 -24.28
C GLY A 291 -22.24 -37.98 -23.03
N ARG A 292 -20.92 -37.91 -22.87
CA ARG A 292 -20.16 -38.56 -21.79
C ARG A 292 -19.51 -37.60 -20.78
N LEU A 293 -19.65 -36.29 -20.98
CA LEU A 293 -18.99 -35.30 -20.13
C LEU A 293 -19.40 -35.44 -18.66
N GLU A 294 -20.69 -35.49 -18.37
CA GLU A 294 -21.21 -35.58 -17.00
C GLU A 294 -20.71 -36.85 -16.28
N SER A 295 -20.79 -38.00 -16.94
CA SER A 295 -20.29 -39.27 -16.38
C SER A 295 -18.78 -39.24 -16.13
N TYR A 296 -18.03 -38.55 -16.99
CA TYR A 296 -16.58 -38.41 -16.82
C TYR A 296 -16.24 -37.51 -15.64
N ILE A 297 -16.91 -36.36 -15.51
CA ILE A 297 -16.72 -35.43 -14.38
C ILE A 297 -17.07 -36.14 -13.06
N GLN A 298 -18.22 -36.82 -13.00
CA GLN A 298 -18.62 -37.58 -11.80
C GLN A 298 -17.59 -38.64 -11.40
N ALA A 299 -17.01 -39.37 -12.36
CA ALA A 299 -15.97 -40.35 -12.09
C ALA A 299 -14.69 -39.68 -11.55
N MET A 300 -14.26 -38.55 -12.13
CA MET A 300 -13.10 -37.81 -11.66
C MET A 300 -13.32 -37.22 -10.26
N ASP A 301 -14.52 -36.74 -9.97
CA ASP A 301 -14.89 -36.24 -8.63
C ASP A 301 -14.85 -37.36 -7.60
N GLN A 302 -15.34 -38.56 -7.94
CA GLN A 302 -15.27 -39.73 -7.05
C GLN A 302 -13.82 -40.13 -6.74
N ILE A 303 -12.93 -40.14 -7.74
CA ILE A 303 -11.50 -40.41 -7.55
C ILE A 303 -10.88 -39.35 -6.63
N THR A 304 -11.12 -38.08 -6.92
CA THR A 304 -10.55 -36.95 -6.16
C THR A 304 -11.02 -36.96 -4.70
N ASN A 305 -12.32 -37.21 -4.47
CA ASN A 305 -12.89 -37.31 -3.13
C ASN A 305 -12.46 -38.58 -2.40
N GLY A 306 -12.20 -39.67 -3.11
CA GLY A 306 -11.65 -40.90 -2.55
C GLY A 306 -10.22 -40.72 -2.03
N ILE A 307 -9.38 -40.00 -2.79
CA ILE A 307 -8.00 -39.66 -2.39
C ILE A 307 -8.00 -38.76 -1.15
N ARG A 308 -8.87 -37.73 -1.11
CA ARG A 308 -8.98 -36.85 0.06
C ARG A 308 -9.40 -37.58 1.34
N LYS A 309 -10.20 -38.64 1.24
CA LYS A 309 -10.63 -39.45 2.38
C LYS A 309 -9.60 -40.46 2.85
N SER A 310 -8.56 -40.74 2.06
CA SER A 310 -7.45 -41.63 2.47
C SER A 310 -6.30 -40.88 3.13
N ASP A 311 -6.28 -39.54 3.05
CA ASP A 311 -5.27 -38.66 3.66
C ASP A 311 -5.75 -38.04 4.99
N ASP A 312 -6.99 -38.32 5.42
CA ASP A 312 -7.56 -38.05 6.76
C ASP A 312 -7.57 -39.34 7.60
#